data_AF-A0A0J6K7X2-F1
#
_entry.id   AF-A0A0J6K7X2-F1
#
_cell.length_a   1.000
_cell.length_b   1.000
_cell.length_c   1.000
_cell.angle_alpha   90.00
_cell.angle_beta   90.00
_cell.angle_gamma   90.00
#
_symmetry.space_group_name_H-M   'P 1'
#
loop_
_entity.id
_entity.type
_entity.pdbx_description
1 polymer ?
#
loop_
_entity_poly.entity_id
_entity_poly.type
_entity_poly.pdbx_seq_one_letter_code
_entity_poly.pdbx_strand_id
1 'polypeptide(L)'
;MTTTLIPQLLDAGLSAIQLASGDGIQLRITHVALGDAGYTPNAGQSGLHHEVVRYPVADGRIVGPRQLHLTALADDSAEFWVREVGFILESGVCLAVWSDPNRALAYKQGGLELLLAYDLTLSGVPPDSVIVQSTGAGLNLHLAEELASLAGAQIASQLVDLQQDAQLAALHTGLEDLAARTMRRTTEHANQLTALADTNRRAALRLDQLANQQSSAHDRLLEIQVASAAAILDLQTHAVKGVMK
;
A
#
# COMPACT_ATOMS: atom_id res chain seq x y z
N MET A 1 -5.20 -7.60 34.48
CA MET A 1 -5.21 -8.08 35.88
C MET A 1 -4.80 -9.54 35.84
N THR A 2 -3.57 -9.88 36.24
CA THR A 2 -3.15 -11.29 36.33
C THR A 2 -3.78 -11.90 37.57
N THR A 3 -4.62 -12.92 37.39
CA THR A 3 -5.21 -13.63 38.53
C THR A 3 -4.18 -14.62 39.01
N THR A 4 -3.55 -14.35 40.16
CA THR A 4 -2.65 -15.32 40.79
C THR A 4 -3.48 -16.51 41.27
N LEU A 5 -3.27 -17.67 40.64
CA LEU A 5 -3.90 -18.91 41.04
C LEU A 5 -2.91 -19.69 41.91
N ILE A 6 -3.41 -20.27 42.99
CA ILE A 6 -2.65 -21.22 43.81
C ILE A 6 -3.21 -22.60 43.47
N PRO A 7 -2.65 -23.31 42.48
CA PRO A 7 -3.09 -24.66 42.16
C PRO A 7 -2.61 -25.64 43.22
N GLN A 8 -3.39 -26.71 43.39
CA GLN A 8 -3.02 -27.86 44.20
C GLN A 8 -2.04 -28.74 43.43
N LEU A 9 -0.85 -28.97 43.99
CA LEU A 9 0.11 -29.92 43.44
C LEU A 9 -0.42 -31.35 43.65
N LEU A 10 -0.29 -32.19 42.62
CA LEU A 10 -0.69 -33.58 42.65
C LEU A 10 0.47 -34.49 43.07
N ASP A 11 0.17 -35.60 43.75
CA ASP A 11 1.16 -36.57 44.22
C ASP A 11 1.92 -37.22 43.04
N ALA A 12 1.21 -37.44 41.93
CA ALA A 12 1.80 -37.92 40.68
C ALA A 12 2.78 -36.90 40.09
N GLY A 13 2.42 -35.61 40.10
CA GLY A 13 3.28 -34.52 39.65
C GLY A 13 4.51 -34.34 40.53
N LEU A 14 4.34 -34.42 41.86
CA LEU A 14 5.44 -34.35 42.82
C LEU A 14 6.40 -35.53 42.67
N SER A 15 5.87 -36.74 42.47
CA SER A 15 6.66 -37.95 42.22
C SER A 15 7.46 -37.84 40.92
N ALA A 16 6.86 -37.30 39.86
CA ALA A 16 7.56 -37.01 38.62
C ALA A 16 8.70 -35.99 38.85
N ILE A 17 8.47 -34.94 39.65
CA ILE A 17 9.50 -33.95 39.99
C ILE A 17 10.66 -34.62 40.74
N GLN A 18 10.35 -35.46 41.73
CA GLN A 18 11.38 -36.14 42.53
C GLN A 18 12.22 -37.09 41.69
N LEU A 19 11.59 -37.84 40.77
CA LEU A 19 12.29 -38.72 39.84
C LEU A 19 13.22 -37.90 38.93
N ALA A 20 12.68 -36.85 38.30
CA ALA A 20 13.45 -36.01 37.40
C ALA A 20 14.61 -35.29 38.13
N SER A 21 14.37 -34.80 39.35
CA SER A 21 15.40 -34.16 40.18
C SER A 21 16.49 -35.15 40.62
N GLY A 22 16.17 -36.43 40.83
CA GLY A 22 17.14 -37.48 41.11
C GLY A 22 18.06 -37.77 39.92
N ASP A 23 17.53 -37.61 38.70
CA ASP A 23 18.23 -37.85 37.43
C ASP A 23 18.91 -36.60 36.86
N GLY A 24 18.78 -35.44 37.52
CA GLY A 24 19.28 -34.15 37.03
C GLY A 24 18.51 -33.59 35.82
N ILE A 25 17.30 -34.10 35.58
CA ILE A 25 16.41 -33.75 34.47
C ILE A 25 15.37 -32.76 34.98
N GLN A 26 15.07 -31.73 34.18
CA GLN A 26 13.99 -30.78 34.46
C GLN A 26 12.73 -31.19 33.72
N LEU A 27 11.58 -31.14 34.40
CA LEU A 27 10.30 -31.48 33.78
C LEU A 27 9.78 -30.34 32.91
N ARG A 28 9.20 -30.66 31.74
CA ARG A 28 8.66 -29.69 30.80
C ARG A 28 7.13 -29.65 30.86
N ILE A 29 6.55 -28.48 31.12
CA ILE A 29 5.11 -28.24 30.90
C ILE A 29 4.92 -27.95 29.41
N THR A 30 4.01 -28.70 28.76
CA THR A 30 3.74 -28.59 27.31
C THR A 30 2.31 -28.15 27.00
N HIS A 31 1.36 -28.50 27.86
CA HIS A 31 -0.06 -28.21 27.63
C HIS A 31 -0.75 -27.69 28.90
N VAL A 32 -1.79 -26.88 28.70
CA VAL A 32 -2.74 -26.46 29.71
C VAL A 32 -4.09 -27.11 29.38
N ALA A 33 -4.60 -27.92 30.30
CA ALA A 33 -5.91 -28.56 30.21
C ALA A 33 -6.96 -27.69 30.90
N LEU A 34 -8.11 -27.51 30.27
CA LEU A 34 -9.26 -26.78 30.83
C LEU A 34 -10.47 -27.70 30.94
N GLY A 35 -11.25 -27.50 32.00
CA GLY A 35 -12.50 -28.23 32.22
C GLY A 35 -13.57 -27.36 32.86
N ASP A 36 -14.77 -27.92 32.94
CA ASP A 36 -15.97 -27.26 33.45
C ASP A 36 -16.46 -27.83 34.81
N ALA A 37 -15.76 -28.80 35.39
CA ALA A 37 -16.03 -29.29 36.73
C ALA A 37 -15.48 -28.34 37.79
N GLY A 38 -16.33 -27.96 38.76
CA GLY A 38 -15.95 -27.17 39.92
C GLY A 38 -15.95 -28.02 41.18
N TYR A 39 -14.79 -28.16 41.83
CA TYR A 39 -14.61 -28.92 43.06
C TYR A 39 -13.43 -28.38 43.87
N THR A 40 -13.21 -28.92 45.07
CA THR A 40 -11.99 -28.64 45.84
C THR A 40 -10.90 -29.65 45.43
N PRO A 41 -9.79 -29.22 44.80
CA PRO A 41 -8.73 -30.12 44.37
C PRO A 41 -8.15 -30.94 45.52
N ASN A 42 -7.77 -32.19 45.24
CA ASN A 42 -7.07 -33.03 46.21
C ASN A 42 -5.78 -33.58 45.60
N ALA A 43 -4.74 -33.76 46.42
CA ALA A 43 -3.41 -34.16 45.95
C ALA A 43 -3.36 -35.56 45.32
N GLY A 44 -4.26 -36.46 45.72
CA GLY A 44 -4.33 -37.83 45.20
C GLY A 44 -4.98 -37.97 43.82
N GLN A 45 -5.41 -36.87 43.19
CA GLN A 45 -5.94 -36.89 41.83
C GLN A 45 -4.81 -37.11 40.81
N SER A 46 -5.16 -37.75 39.69
CA SER A 46 -4.26 -37.91 38.55
C SER A 46 -4.45 -36.85 37.45
N GLY A 47 -5.47 -36.00 37.57
CA GLY A 47 -5.82 -34.97 36.59
C GLY A 47 -7.14 -34.25 36.92
N LEU A 48 -7.70 -33.59 35.90
CA LEU A 48 -9.01 -32.92 35.96
C LEU A 48 -10.15 -33.94 36.14
N HIS A 49 -11.27 -33.51 36.73
CA HIS A 49 -12.47 -34.36 36.82
C HIS A 49 -13.22 -34.44 35.49
N HIS A 50 -13.30 -33.33 34.76
CA HIS A 50 -13.94 -33.27 33.45
C HIS A 50 -13.18 -32.34 32.51
N GLU A 51 -12.12 -32.90 31.91
CA GLU A 51 -11.36 -32.20 30.89
C GLU A 51 -12.18 -32.04 29.61
N VAL A 52 -12.31 -30.78 29.16
CA VAL A 52 -13.01 -30.43 27.92
C VAL A 52 -12.01 -30.28 26.76
N VAL A 53 -10.87 -29.63 27.03
CA VAL A 53 -9.91 -29.24 25.98
C VAL A 53 -8.50 -29.07 26.54
N ARG A 54 -7.49 -29.25 25.69
CA ARG A 54 -6.07 -28.96 25.98
C ARG A 54 -5.52 -27.98 24.96
N TYR A 55 -4.83 -26.95 25.45
CA TYR A 55 -4.09 -26.00 24.62
C TYR A 55 -2.58 -26.18 24.78
N PRO A 56 -1.82 -26.10 23.68
CA PRO A 56 -0.38 -26.02 23.78
C PRO A 56 0.03 -24.73 24.49
N VAL A 57 1.12 -24.80 25.26
CA VAL A 57 1.71 -23.59 25.88
C VAL A 57 2.29 -22.72 24.76
N ALA A 58 1.78 -21.49 24.66
CA ALA A 58 2.21 -20.51 23.66
C ALA A 58 3.53 -19.85 24.08
N ASP A 59 3.66 -19.50 25.36
CA ASP A 59 4.90 -19.00 25.95
C ASP A 59 4.99 -19.27 27.45
N GLY A 60 6.19 -19.33 28.01
CA GLY A 60 6.36 -19.32 29.45
C GLY A 60 7.76 -18.98 29.93
N ARG A 61 7.81 -18.28 31.06
CA ARG A 61 9.02 -17.75 31.67
C ARG A 61 9.10 -18.12 33.15
N ILE A 62 10.30 -18.36 33.65
CA ILE A 62 10.56 -18.47 35.08
C ILE A 62 10.62 -17.04 35.63
N VAL A 63 9.70 -16.68 36.52
CA VAL A 63 9.60 -15.34 37.13
C VAL A 63 10.32 -15.30 38.48
N GLY A 64 10.49 -16.45 39.12
CA GLY A 64 11.24 -16.60 40.36
C GLY A 64 11.55 -18.07 40.66
N PRO A 65 12.23 -18.38 41.78
CA PRO A 65 12.75 -19.72 42.07
C PRO A 65 11.69 -20.84 42.06
N ARG A 66 10.42 -20.47 42.27
CA ARG A 66 9.25 -21.37 42.32
C ARG A 66 8.05 -20.80 41.59
N GLN A 67 8.25 -19.78 40.76
CA GLN A 67 7.19 -19.07 40.06
C GLN A 67 7.40 -19.16 38.57
N LEU A 68 6.42 -19.75 37.90
CA LEU A 68 6.38 -19.94 36.47
C LEU A 68 5.23 -19.11 35.93
N HIS A 69 5.51 -18.25 34.96
CA HIS A 69 4.47 -17.59 34.20
C HIS A 69 4.26 -18.34 32.91
N LEU A 70 3.03 -18.76 32.67
CA LEU A 70 2.61 -19.57 31.53
C LEU A 70 1.56 -18.81 30.76
N THR A 71 1.64 -18.88 29.44
CA THR A 71 0.61 -18.36 28.55
C THR A 71 0.18 -19.45 27.57
N ALA A 72 -1.13 -19.58 27.40
CA ALA A 72 -1.73 -20.45 26.41
C ALA A 72 -2.74 -19.62 25.59
N LEU A 73 -2.79 -19.90 24.29
CA LEU A 73 -3.79 -19.31 23.40
C LEU A 73 -4.91 -20.33 23.21
N ALA A 74 -6.13 -19.91 23.50
CA ALA A 74 -7.32 -20.70 23.25
C ALA A 74 -8.06 -20.11 22.04
N ASP A 75 -7.88 -20.72 20.87
CA ASP A 75 -8.32 -20.24 19.54
C ASP A 75 -9.41 -21.12 18.90
N ASP A 76 -9.92 -22.10 19.62
CA ASP A 76 -10.91 -23.07 19.13
C ASP A 76 -12.36 -22.66 19.43
N SER A 77 -13.29 -23.40 18.83
CA SER A 77 -14.73 -23.16 18.93
C SER A 77 -15.40 -23.64 20.23
N ALA A 78 -14.68 -24.26 21.17
CA ALA A 78 -15.31 -24.74 22.40
C ALA A 78 -15.87 -23.58 23.25
N GLU A 79 -17.06 -23.77 23.82
CA GLU A 79 -17.74 -22.77 24.63
C GLU A 79 -18.16 -23.37 25.97
N PHE A 80 -17.57 -22.88 27.06
CA PHE A 80 -17.85 -23.37 28.41
C PHE A 80 -17.32 -22.42 29.49
N TRP A 81 -17.83 -22.59 30.70
CA TRP A 81 -17.27 -21.94 31.88
C TRP A 81 -16.05 -22.72 32.36
N VAL A 82 -14.88 -22.08 32.35
CA VAL A 82 -13.65 -22.68 32.87
C VAL A 82 -13.71 -22.71 34.38
N ARG A 83 -13.79 -23.91 34.96
CA ARG A 83 -13.88 -24.12 36.41
C ARG A 83 -12.74 -24.94 36.97
N GLU A 84 -11.99 -25.61 36.09
CA GLU A 84 -10.75 -26.28 36.43
C GLU A 84 -9.68 -26.04 35.36
N VAL A 85 -8.43 -25.99 35.81
CA VAL A 85 -7.24 -25.80 34.99
C VAL A 85 -6.17 -26.77 35.47
N GLY A 86 -5.63 -27.59 34.58
CA GLY A 86 -4.50 -28.48 34.88
C GLY A 86 -3.29 -28.16 34.03
N PHE A 87 -2.12 -28.34 34.62
CA PHE A 87 -0.83 -28.15 33.96
C PHE A 87 -0.25 -29.51 33.60
N ILE A 88 -0.09 -29.80 32.31
CA ILE A 88 0.29 -31.11 31.81
C ILE A 88 1.76 -31.12 31.39
N LEU A 89 2.49 -32.12 31.89
CA LEU A 89 3.88 -32.36 31.54
C LEU A 89 4.02 -33.03 30.17
N GLU A 90 5.20 -32.97 29.57
CA GLU A 90 5.55 -33.71 28.35
C GLU A 90 5.27 -35.22 28.46
N SER A 91 5.43 -35.79 29.66
CA SER A 91 5.10 -37.19 29.95
C SER A 91 3.59 -37.49 29.95
N GLY A 92 2.74 -36.47 29.84
CA GLY A 92 1.29 -36.57 29.96
C GLY A 92 0.77 -36.56 31.41
N VAL A 93 1.67 -36.54 32.41
CA VAL A 93 1.29 -36.46 33.83
C VAL A 93 0.80 -35.05 34.16
N CYS A 94 -0.32 -34.97 34.89
CA CYS A 94 -0.80 -33.70 35.42
C CYS A 94 0.03 -33.29 36.63
N LEU A 95 0.68 -32.12 36.55
CA LEU A 95 1.53 -31.59 37.60
C LEU A 95 0.71 -31.02 38.75
N ALA A 96 -0.21 -30.13 38.41
CA ALA A 96 -1.02 -29.38 39.37
C ALA A 96 -2.37 -29.05 38.76
N VAL A 97 -3.39 -28.98 39.60
CA VAL A 97 -4.76 -28.63 39.23
C VAL A 97 -5.26 -27.49 40.09
N TRP A 98 -5.86 -26.51 39.45
CA TRP A 98 -6.67 -25.50 40.09
C TRP A 98 -8.14 -25.80 39.78
N SER A 99 -9.02 -25.75 40.77
CA SER A 99 -10.47 -25.79 40.60
C SER A 99 -11.13 -25.04 41.76
N ASP A 100 -12.32 -24.50 41.52
CA ASP A 100 -13.14 -23.87 42.56
C ASP A 100 -14.60 -24.35 42.44
N PRO A 101 -15.25 -24.79 43.54
CA PRO A 101 -16.62 -25.29 43.51
C PRO A 101 -17.65 -24.20 43.21
N ASN A 102 -17.38 -22.94 43.53
CA ASN A 102 -18.35 -21.85 43.47
C ASN A 102 -18.00 -20.78 42.42
N ARG A 103 -16.75 -20.74 41.94
CA ARG A 103 -16.24 -19.71 41.05
C ARG A 103 -15.77 -20.29 39.73
N ALA A 104 -16.32 -19.77 38.63
CA ALA A 104 -15.69 -19.92 37.33
C ALA A 104 -14.54 -18.93 37.18
N LEU A 105 -13.44 -19.39 36.61
CA LEU A 105 -12.25 -18.59 36.36
C LEU A 105 -12.47 -17.60 35.24
N ALA A 106 -13.06 -18.09 34.14
CA ALA A 106 -13.36 -17.33 32.95
C ALA A 106 -14.51 -18.01 32.19
N TYR A 107 -15.19 -17.24 31.35
CA TYR A 107 -16.06 -17.79 30.33
C TYR A 107 -15.30 -17.84 29.02
N LYS A 108 -15.18 -19.03 28.43
CA LYS A 108 -14.62 -19.19 27.09
C LYS A 108 -15.78 -19.14 26.10
N GLN A 109 -15.81 -18.10 25.27
CA GLN A 109 -16.77 -18.01 24.16
C GLN A 109 -16.22 -18.76 22.95
N GLY A 110 -17.09 -19.49 22.24
CA GLY A 110 -16.70 -20.17 21.01
C GLY A 110 -16.30 -19.16 19.93
N GLY A 111 -15.14 -19.38 19.31
CA GLY A 111 -14.66 -18.56 18.19
C GLY A 111 -14.05 -17.21 18.58
N LEU A 112 -13.93 -16.91 19.87
CA LEU A 112 -13.13 -15.77 20.34
C LEU A 112 -11.81 -16.28 20.91
N GLU A 113 -10.71 -15.70 20.44
CA GLU A 113 -9.40 -15.99 20.99
C GLU A 113 -9.29 -15.48 22.43
N LEU A 114 -8.97 -16.39 23.35
CA LEU A 114 -8.74 -16.06 24.75
C LEU A 114 -7.28 -16.34 25.12
N LEU A 115 -6.56 -15.27 25.43
CA LEU A 115 -5.21 -15.36 25.98
C LEU A 115 -5.27 -15.71 27.47
N LEU A 116 -4.79 -16.89 27.83
CA LEU A 116 -4.77 -17.38 29.20
C LEU A 116 -3.37 -17.24 29.77
N ALA A 117 -3.17 -16.26 30.66
CA ALA A 117 -1.91 -16.02 31.35
C ALA A 117 -2.01 -16.42 32.83
N TYR A 118 -1.16 -17.35 33.26
CA TYR A 118 -1.17 -17.93 34.60
C TYR A 118 0.17 -17.76 35.30
N ASP A 119 0.13 -17.32 36.56
CA ASP A 119 1.27 -17.36 37.48
C ASP A 119 1.15 -18.61 38.36
N LEU A 120 1.93 -19.64 38.04
CA LEU A 120 2.02 -20.89 38.77
C LEU A 120 3.08 -20.77 39.86
N THR A 121 2.66 -20.84 41.13
CA THR A 121 3.59 -20.92 42.27
C THR A 121 3.65 -22.35 42.80
N LEU A 122 4.77 -23.03 42.59
CA LEU A 122 4.99 -24.41 43.04
C LEU A 122 5.52 -24.42 44.48
N SER A 123 4.61 -24.59 45.45
CA SER A 123 4.97 -24.71 46.86
C SER A 123 5.33 -26.16 47.19
N GLY A 124 6.49 -26.41 47.81
CA GLY A 124 6.90 -27.75 48.24
C GLY A 124 7.83 -28.51 47.30
N VAL A 125 8.33 -27.88 46.23
CA VAL A 125 9.29 -28.49 45.30
C VAL A 125 10.66 -27.78 45.34
N PRO A 126 11.76 -28.48 44.99
CA PRO A 126 13.07 -27.85 44.82
C PRO A 126 13.00 -26.73 43.76
N PRO A 127 13.74 -25.62 43.94
CA PRO A 127 13.87 -24.61 42.89
C PRO A 127 14.44 -25.22 41.60
N ASP A 128 14.07 -24.67 40.45
CA ASP A 128 14.53 -25.06 39.10
C ASP A 128 14.19 -26.51 38.65
N SER A 129 13.22 -27.16 39.30
CA SER A 129 12.79 -28.52 38.97
C SER A 129 11.89 -28.62 37.71
N VAL A 130 11.30 -27.49 37.29
CA VAL A 130 10.33 -27.43 36.19
C VAL A 130 10.68 -26.30 35.23
N ILE A 131 10.66 -26.61 33.95
CA ILE A 131 10.84 -25.69 32.83
C ILE A 131 9.60 -25.72 31.93
N VAL A 132 9.46 -24.69 31.10
CA VAL A 132 8.34 -24.57 30.17
C VAL A 132 8.85 -24.74 28.74
N GLN A 133 8.16 -25.56 27.96
CA GLN A 133 8.41 -25.65 26.52
C GLN A 133 7.39 -24.77 25.80
N SER A 134 7.84 -23.58 25.43
CA SER A 134 7.10 -22.64 24.60
C SER A 134 7.13 -23.09 23.13
N THR A 135 5.98 -23.04 22.46
CA THR A 135 5.91 -23.24 21.01
C THR A 135 6.44 -22.04 20.23
N GLY A 136 6.71 -20.91 20.89
CA GLY A 136 7.09 -19.65 20.23
C GLY A 136 5.93 -19.01 19.45
N ALA A 137 4.75 -19.66 19.43
CA ALA A 137 3.50 -19.21 18.83
C ALA A 137 2.74 -18.20 19.71
N GLY A 138 3.48 -17.45 20.53
CA GLY A 138 2.92 -16.33 21.28
C GLY A 138 2.34 -15.26 20.36
N LEU A 139 1.66 -14.28 20.96
CA LEU A 139 1.04 -13.09 20.35
C LEU A 139 1.82 -12.48 19.16
N ASN A 140 3.14 -12.60 19.14
CA ASN A 140 4.02 -12.18 18.04
C ASN A 140 3.67 -12.81 16.69
N LEU A 141 3.28 -14.09 16.65
CA LEU A 141 2.92 -14.78 15.39
C LEU A 141 1.56 -14.32 14.87
N HIS A 142 0.61 -14.03 15.76
CA HIS A 142 -0.69 -13.46 15.39
C HIS A 142 -0.53 -12.01 14.89
N LEU A 143 0.31 -11.20 15.55
CA LEU A 143 0.60 -9.84 15.11
C LEU A 143 1.39 -9.79 13.81
N ALA A 144 2.20 -10.82 13.52
CA ALA A 144 3.05 -10.85 12.32
C ALA A 144 2.22 -10.84 11.03
N GLU A 145 1.09 -11.54 10.99
CA GLU A 145 0.22 -11.57 9.80
C GLU A 145 -0.43 -10.20 9.55
N GLU A 146 -0.95 -9.57 10.60
CA GLU A 146 -1.53 -8.22 10.52
C GLU A 146 -0.48 -7.15 10.17
N LEU A 147 0.72 -7.24 10.74
CA LEU A 147 1.81 -6.32 10.39
C LEU A 147 2.30 -6.53 8.95
N ALA A 148 2.31 -7.78 8.47
CA ALA A 148 2.66 -8.09 7.09
C ALA A 148 1.59 -7.59 6.10
N SER A 149 0.31 -7.71 6.45
CA SER A 149 -0.80 -7.22 5.62
C SER A 149 -0.75 -5.68 5.50
N LEU A 150 -0.51 -4.99 6.62
CA LEU A 150 -0.33 -3.53 6.66
C LEU A 150 0.91 -3.08 5.87
N ALA A 151 2.04 -3.79 6.01
CA ALA A 151 3.24 -3.50 5.23
C ALA A 151 3.00 -3.68 3.72
N GLY A 152 2.28 -4.74 3.33
CA GLY A 152 1.88 -4.98 1.94
C GLY A 152 1.01 -3.86 1.38
N ALA A 153 0.00 -3.41 2.14
CA ALA A 153 -0.85 -2.29 1.76
C ALA A 153 -0.06 -0.98 1.63
N GLN A 154 0.87 -0.72 2.55
CA GLN A 154 1.72 0.47 2.51
C GLN A 154 2.63 0.48 1.26
N ILE A 155 3.23 -0.66 0.91
CA ILE A 155 4.05 -0.80 -0.29
C ILE A 155 3.19 -0.61 -1.55
N ALA A 156 1.98 -1.17 -1.57
CA ALA A 156 1.05 -1.00 -2.69
C ALA A 156 0.68 0.47 -2.90
N SER A 157 0.36 1.22 -1.83
CA SER A 157 0.12 2.67 -1.92
C SER A 157 1.35 3.42 -2.45
N GLN A 158 2.55 3.12 -1.95
CA GLN A 158 3.78 3.76 -2.45
C GLN A 158 4.02 3.51 -3.94
N LEU A 159 3.71 2.31 -4.44
CA LEU A 159 3.81 2.02 -5.87
C LEU A 159 2.80 2.80 -6.71
N VAL A 160 1.57 2.96 -6.22
CA VAL A 160 0.54 3.78 -6.88
C VAL A 160 0.98 5.24 -6.94
N ASP A 161 1.54 5.78 -5.86
CA ASP A 161 2.03 7.16 -5.81
C ASP A 161 3.14 7.39 -6.84
N LEU A 162 4.12 6.49 -6.94
CA LEU A 162 5.19 6.56 -7.94
C LEU A 162 4.67 6.50 -9.38
N GLN A 163 3.63 5.69 -9.63
CA GLN A 163 3.00 5.62 -10.94
C GLN A 163 2.27 6.93 -11.28
N GLN A 164 1.59 7.54 -10.31
CA GLN A 164 0.94 8.84 -10.49
C GLN A 164 1.97 9.93 -10.78
N ASP A 165 3.09 9.97 -10.05
CA ASP A 165 4.17 10.93 -10.29
C ASP A 165 4.76 10.79 -11.70
N ALA A 166 4.99 9.56 -12.15
CA ALA A 166 5.46 9.30 -13.51
C ALA A 166 4.44 9.77 -14.58
N GLN A 167 3.14 9.54 -14.34
CA GLN A 167 2.08 10.02 -15.22
C GLN A 167 2.00 11.55 -15.27
N LEU A 168 2.14 12.23 -14.12
CA LEU A 168 2.15 13.68 -14.04
C LEU A 168 3.35 14.28 -14.78
N ALA A 169 4.53 13.69 -14.63
CA ALA A 169 5.73 14.11 -15.36
C ALA A 169 5.56 13.96 -16.89
N ALA A 170 4.96 12.84 -17.33
CA ALA A 170 4.67 12.62 -18.74
C ALA A 170 3.64 13.61 -19.29
N LEU A 171 2.58 13.92 -18.53
CA LEU A 171 1.58 14.91 -18.90
C LEU A 171 2.19 16.30 -19.02
N HIS A 172 3.02 16.70 -18.05
CA HIS A 172 3.71 17.99 -18.07
C HIS A 172 4.57 18.14 -19.33
N THR A 173 5.40 17.13 -19.62
CA THR A 173 6.24 17.10 -20.82
C THR A 173 5.39 17.19 -22.11
N GLY A 174 4.24 16.52 -22.15
CA GLY A 174 3.32 16.57 -23.28
C GLY A 174 2.69 17.96 -23.49
N LEU A 175 2.34 18.65 -22.40
CA LEU A 175 1.83 20.03 -22.47
C LEU A 175 2.90 21.00 -23.00
N GLU A 176 4.16 20.84 -22.59
CA GLU A 176 5.26 21.65 -23.09
C GLU A 176 5.52 21.42 -24.59
N ASP A 177 5.49 20.16 -25.05
CA ASP A 177 5.65 19.85 -26.48
C ASP A 177 4.48 20.41 -27.31
N LEU A 178 3.25 20.32 -26.82
CA LEU A 178 2.08 20.94 -27.46
C LEU A 178 2.23 22.46 -27.55
N ALA A 179 2.70 23.12 -26.48
CA ALA A 179 2.97 24.55 -26.49
C ALA A 179 4.08 24.91 -27.50
N ALA A 180 5.15 24.12 -27.58
CA ALA A 180 6.22 24.34 -28.55
C ALA A 180 5.73 24.16 -30.01
N ARG A 181 4.92 23.13 -30.28
CA ARG A 181 4.34 22.87 -31.61
C ARG A 181 3.40 23.99 -32.05
N THR A 182 2.54 24.46 -31.15
CA THR A 182 1.60 25.55 -31.46
C THR A 182 2.35 26.84 -31.76
N MET A 183 3.38 27.19 -30.96
CA MET A 183 4.24 28.35 -31.23
C MET A 183 4.97 28.27 -32.57
N ARG A 184 5.50 27.09 -32.93
CA ARG A 184 6.17 26.90 -34.23
C ARG A 184 5.18 27.12 -35.37
N ARG A 185 4.01 26.48 -35.31
CA ARG A 185 2.97 26.62 -36.33
C ARG A 185 2.47 28.06 -36.45
N THR A 186 2.30 28.78 -35.34
CA THR A 186 1.88 30.20 -35.37
C THR A 186 2.96 31.08 -35.99
N THR A 187 4.24 30.80 -35.70
CA THR A 187 5.38 31.52 -36.29
C THR A 187 5.49 31.25 -37.79
N GLU A 188 5.34 30.00 -38.21
CA GLU A 188 5.31 29.61 -39.63
C GLU A 188 4.18 30.32 -40.37
N HIS A 189 2.97 30.34 -39.79
CA HIS A 189 1.83 31.03 -40.39
C HIS A 189 2.04 32.55 -40.46
N ALA A 190 2.62 33.16 -39.42
CA ALA A 190 2.99 34.59 -39.44
C ALA A 190 4.01 34.89 -40.55
N ASN A 191 5.01 34.03 -40.74
CA ASN A 191 5.98 34.16 -41.83
C ASN A 191 5.33 34.00 -43.21
N GLN A 192 4.40 33.06 -43.37
CA GLN A 192 3.63 32.88 -44.61
C GLN A 192 2.77 34.11 -44.95
N LEU A 193 2.08 34.68 -43.96
CA LEU A 193 1.28 35.89 -44.14
C LEU A 193 2.16 37.08 -44.55
N THR A 194 3.33 37.23 -43.93
CA THR A 194 4.30 38.27 -44.28
C THR A 194 4.80 38.11 -45.72
N ALA A 195 5.16 36.87 -46.12
CA ALA A 195 5.58 36.58 -47.49
C ALA A 195 4.48 36.84 -48.53
N LEU A 196 3.22 36.53 -48.20
CA LEU A 196 2.07 36.82 -49.05
C LEU A 196 1.84 38.34 -49.19
N ALA A 197 1.94 39.08 -48.07
CA ALA A 197 1.84 40.54 -48.08
C ALA A 197 2.92 41.18 -48.97
N ASP A 198 4.17 40.71 -48.88
CA ASP A 198 5.27 41.16 -49.74
C ASP A 198 5.02 40.83 -51.21
N THR A 199 4.47 39.65 -51.50
CA THR A 199 4.11 39.24 -52.86
C THR A 199 3.01 40.13 -53.44
N ASN A 200 1.96 40.40 -52.66
CA ASN A 200 0.88 41.32 -53.03
C ASN A 200 1.41 42.74 -53.27
N ARG A 201 2.31 43.24 -52.40
CA ARG A 201 2.96 44.53 -52.57
C ARG A 201 3.74 44.61 -53.87
N ARG A 202 4.52 43.57 -54.21
CA ARG A 202 5.25 43.50 -55.49
C ARG A 202 4.33 43.44 -56.70
N ALA A 203 3.22 42.71 -56.60
CA ALA A 203 2.23 42.64 -57.67
C ALA A 203 1.57 43.99 -57.92
N ALA A 204 1.19 44.73 -56.86
CA ALA A 204 0.65 46.08 -56.97
C ALA A 204 1.63 47.03 -57.68
N LEU A 205 2.91 47.04 -57.27
CA LEU A 205 3.93 47.85 -57.93
C LEU A 205 4.11 47.51 -59.42
N ARG A 206 4.01 46.23 -59.80
CA ARG A 206 4.06 45.82 -61.21
C ARG A 206 2.87 46.32 -62.00
N LEU A 207 1.67 46.27 -61.42
CA LEU A 207 0.46 46.79 -62.07
C LEU A 207 0.57 48.30 -62.32
N ASP A 208 1.06 49.06 -61.34
CA ASP A 208 1.31 50.50 -61.50
C ASP A 208 2.33 50.80 -62.61
N GLN A 209 3.42 50.01 -62.68
CA GLN A 209 4.41 50.13 -63.75
C GLN A 209 3.82 49.85 -65.13
N LEU A 210 3.01 48.80 -65.27
CA LEU A 210 2.35 48.46 -66.53
C LEU A 210 1.35 49.55 -66.95
N ALA A 211 0.58 50.10 -66.01
CA ALA A 211 -0.34 51.21 -66.27
C ALA A 211 0.42 52.45 -66.77
N ASN A 212 1.54 52.81 -66.14
CA ASN A 212 2.38 53.94 -66.57
C ASN A 212 3.01 53.72 -67.95
N GLN A 213 3.45 52.50 -68.24
CA GLN A 213 3.96 52.13 -69.56
C GLN A 213 2.86 52.24 -70.63
N GLN A 214 1.65 51.77 -70.34
CA GLN A 214 0.51 51.87 -71.25
C GLN A 214 0.12 53.32 -71.52
N SER A 215 0.07 54.17 -70.49
CA SER A 215 -0.19 55.61 -70.66
C SER A 215 0.87 56.27 -71.53
N SER A 216 2.15 56.01 -71.25
CA SER A 216 3.26 56.57 -72.03
C SER A 216 3.25 56.10 -73.49
N ALA A 217 2.88 54.84 -73.73
CA ALA A 217 2.73 54.31 -75.08
C ALA A 217 1.55 54.95 -75.83
N HIS A 218 0.43 55.17 -75.14
CA HIS A 218 -0.73 55.87 -75.68
C HIS A 218 -0.38 57.31 -76.06
N ASP A 219 0.30 58.05 -75.18
CA ASP A 219 0.72 59.44 -75.44
C ASP A 219 1.61 59.53 -76.68
N ARG A 220 2.58 58.60 -76.84
CA ARG A 220 3.41 58.53 -78.05
C ARG A 220 2.60 58.23 -79.31
N LEU A 221 1.59 57.36 -79.23
CA LEU A 221 0.72 57.07 -80.37
C LEU A 221 -0.09 58.30 -80.77
N LEU A 222 -0.64 59.03 -79.80
CA LEU A 222 -1.32 60.30 -80.05
C LEU A 222 -0.38 61.32 -80.69
N GLU A 223 0.85 61.45 -80.20
CA GLU A 223 1.87 62.34 -80.77
C GLU A 223 2.18 62.00 -82.24
N ILE A 224 2.38 60.72 -82.55
CA ILE A 224 2.60 60.25 -83.93
C ILE A 224 1.37 60.53 -84.80
N GLN A 225 0.17 60.28 -84.30
CA GLN A 225 -1.08 60.54 -85.04
C GLN A 225 -1.24 62.04 -85.34
N VAL A 226 -1.02 62.91 -84.36
CA VAL A 226 -1.07 64.37 -84.53
C VAL A 226 -0.02 64.83 -85.54
N ALA A 227 1.22 64.36 -85.42
CA ALA A 227 2.29 64.68 -86.37
C ALA A 227 1.95 64.23 -87.80
N SER A 228 1.37 63.03 -87.94
CA SER A 228 0.92 62.52 -89.25
C SER A 228 -0.23 63.34 -89.85
N ALA A 229 -1.21 63.73 -89.04
CA ALA A 229 -2.33 64.55 -89.47
C ALA A 229 -1.86 65.95 -89.90
N ALA A 230 -0.94 66.56 -89.14
CA ALA A 230 -0.32 67.84 -89.49
C ALA A 230 0.44 67.75 -90.83
N ALA A 231 1.20 66.69 -91.07
CA ALA A 231 1.91 66.47 -92.33
C ALA A 231 0.95 66.32 -93.52
N ILE A 232 -0.17 65.61 -93.35
CA ILE A 232 -1.21 65.47 -94.39
C ILE A 232 -1.85 66.83 -94.71
N LEU A 233 -2.19 67.63 -93.69
CA LEU A 233 -2.75 68.97 -93.88
C LEU A 233 -1.78 69.90 -94.63
N ASP A 234 -0.49 69.84 -94.31
CA ASP A 234 0.53 70.64 -95.00
C ASP A 234 0.67 70.24 -96.47
N LEU A 235 0.68 68.94 -96.77
CA LEU A 235 0.66 68.42 -98.15
C LEU A 235 -0.58 68.88 -98.92
N GLN A 236 -1.77 68.82 -98.31
CA GLN A 236 -3.01 69.31 -98.93
C GLN A 236 -2.95 70.82 -99.20
N THR A 237 -2.43 71.60 -98.25
CA THR A 237 -2.28 73.04 -98.39
C THR A 237 -1.30 73.39 -99.53
N HIS A 238 -0.21 72.64 -99.66
CA HIS A 238 0.73 72.79 -100.76
C HIS A 238 0.13 72.43 -102.12
N ALA A 239 -0.65 71.34 -102.19
CA ALA A 239 -1.36 70.94 -103.40
C ALA A 239 -2.38 72.02 -103.84
N VAL A 240 -3.15 72.58 -102.92
CA VAL A 240 -4.12 73.65 -103.21
C VAL A 240 -3.41 74.92 -103.72
N LYS A 241 -2.28 75.32 -103.12
CA LYS A 241 -1.47 76.46 -103.60
C LYS A 241 -0.85 76.21 -104.99
N GLY A 242 -0.59 74.96 -105.36
CA GLY A 242 -0.09 74.58 -106.69
C GLY A 242 -1.15 74.63 -107.79
N VAL A 243 -2.43 74.47 -107.44
CA VAL A 243 -3.58 74.49 -108.37
C VAL A 243 -4.11 75.91 -108.63
N MET A 244 -3.74 76.91 -107.80
CA MET A 244 -4.10 78.33 -107.99
C MET A 244 -3.03 79.16 -108.75
N LYS A 245 -2.26 78.54 -109.64
CA LYS A 245 -1.37 79.22 -110.60
C LYS A 245 -1.81 78.99 -112.03
#